data_AF-A0A1V1NSS7-F1
#
_entry.id   AF-A0A1V1NSS7-F1
#
_cell.length_a   1.000
_cell.length_b   1.000
_cell.length_c   1.000
_cell.angle_alpha   90.00
_cell.angle_beta   90.00
_cell.angle_gamma   90.00
#
_symmetry.space_group_name_H-M   'P 1'
#
loop_
_entity.id
_entity.type
_entity.pdbx_description
1 polymer ?
#
loop_
_entity_poly.entity_id
_entity_poly.type
_entity_poly.pdbx_seq_one_letter_code
_entity_poly.pdbx_strand_id
1 'polypeptide(L)'
;MDKELLKYYEDELQYIKNMGETFAKAHPQIAGRLKLGEDVDSHAERLIEAFSFLTARVNRKLDSQFDDIIESLFNILFPQYNRPIPSFCIVQITKDQIPDSGYKVPRKTELFFSKQEQYKFNTCYPVNMHPITIDSVTSQYNSDMDSHEIKIKIKPMRGKKFSAMKLDSIRFFITDNCSNPFKLYDLIHNIRSVKINFTNIDEKPVCKTVSLSPVGFGPDESLYPFHD
;
A
#
# COMPACT_ATOMS: atom_id res chain seq x y z
N MET A 1 1.79 -39.36 11.39
CA MET A 1 1.39 -38.49 12.51
C MET A 1 1.80 -37.08 12.15
N ASP A 2 0.92 -36.10 12.36
CA ASP A 2 1.22 -34.69 12.10
C ASP A 2 2.39 -34.25 13.01
N LYS A 3 3.44 -33.64 12.45
CA LYS A 3 4.65 -33.25 13.21
C LYS A 3 4.31 -32.27 14.33
N GLU A 4 3.29 -31.45 14.13
CA GLU A 4 2.84 -30.49 15.11
C GLU A 4 2.15 -31.18 16.30
N LEU A 5 1.25 -32.13 16.04
CA LEU A 5 0.57 -32.88 17.10
C LEU A 5 1.54 -33.71 17.93
N LEU A 6 2.62 -34.21 17.33
CA LEU A 6 3.66 -34.95 18.05
C LEU A 6 4.33 -34.06 19.10
N LYS A 7 4.63 -32.80 18.77
CA LYS A 7 5.21 -31.84 19.71
C LYS A 7 4.28 -31.59 20.90
N TYR A 8 3.01 -31.30 20.65
CA TYR A 8 2.02 -31.12 21.72
C TYR A 8 1.88 -32.38 22.59
N TYR A 9 1.93 -33.57 21.99
CA TYR A 9 1.89 -34.82 22.73
C TYR A 9 3.10 -35.00 23.64
N GLU A 10 4.30 -34.76 23.14
CA GLU A 10 5.54 -34.86 23.92
C GLU A 10 5.57 -33.82 25.05
N ASP A 11 5.15 -32.59 24.77
CA ASP A 11 5.05 -31.51 25.76
C ASP A 11 4.05 -31.87 26.87
N GLU A 12 2.85 -32.37 26.53
CA GLU A 12 1.84 -32.80 27.52
C GLU A 12 2.28 -34.01 28.33
N LEU A 13 2.89 -35.00 27.67
CA LEU A 13 3.39 -36.20 28.35
C LEU A 13 4.48 -35.84 29.36
N GLN A 14 5.40 -34.95 28.97
CA GLN A 14 6.44 -34.46 29.85
C GLN A 14 5.86 -33.62 31.00
N TYR A 15 4.88 -32.76 30.70
CA TYR A 15 4.18 -31.95 31.70
C TYR A 15 3.52 -32.83 32.77
N ILE A 16 2.75 -33.84 32.37
CA ILE A 16 2.05 -34.74 33.29
C ILE A 16 3.04 -35.54 34.15
N LYS A 17 4.14 -36.03 33.56
CA LYS A 17 5.20 -36.73 34.30
C LYS A 17 5.85 -35.82 35.34
N ASN A 18 6.28 -34.61 34.93
CA ASN A 18 6.90 -33.64 35.84
C ASN A 18 5.94 -33.22 36.98
N MET A 19 4.65 -33.06 36.67
CA MET A 19 3.64 -32.75 37.66
C MET A 19 3.41 -33.92 38.63
N GLY A 20 3.39 -35.14 38.13
CA GLY A 20 3.30 -36.36 38.93
C GLY A 20 4.46 -36.48 39.92
N GLU A 21 5.69 -36.24 39.47
CA GLU A 21 6.87 -36.22 40.34
C GLU A 21 6.79 -35.13 41.41
N THR A 22 6.37 -33.92 41.02
CA THR A 22 6.25 -32.79 41.93
C THR A 22 5.18 -33.06 42.99
N PHE A 23 4.04 -33.62 42.58
CA PHE A 23 2.98 -34.06 43.49
C PHE A 23 3.46 -35.16 44.44
N ALA A 24 4.25 -36.12 43.94
CA ALA A 24 4.78 -37.20 44.75
C ALA A 24 5.73 -36.71 45.85
N LYS A 25 6.59 -35.74 45.52
CA LYS A 25 7.49 -35.07 46.48
C LYS A 25 6.71 -34.28 47.54
N ALA A 26 5.65 -33.57 47.13
CA ALA A 26 4.84 -32.75 48.02
C ALA A 26 3.91 -33.58 48.94
N HIS A 27 3.40 -34.72 48.45
CA HIS A 27 2.44 -35.56 49.16
C HIS A 27 2.82 -37.05 49.18
N PRO A 28 3.90 -37.44 49.89
CA PRO A 28 4.44 -38.79 49.82
C PRO A 28 3.45 -39.88 50.25
N GLN A 29 2.63 -39.61 51.27
CA GLN A 29 1.63 -40.57 51.77
C GLN A 29 0.55 -40.88 50.74
N ILE A 30 0.13 -39.89 49.96
CA ILE A 30 -0.90 -40.04 48.93
C ILE A 30 -0.30 -40.68 47.68
N ALA A 31 0.90 -40.23 47.29
CA ALA A 31 1.62 -40.78 46.15
C ALA A 31 1.98 -42.26 46.32
N GLY A 32 2.34 -42.68 47.55
CA GLY A 32 2.56 -44.09 47.87
C GLY A 32 1.31 -44.95 47.71
N ARG A 33 0.12 -44.42 48.04
CA ARG A 33 -1.16 -45.12 47.78
C ARG A 33 -1.50 -45.21 46.29
N LEU A 34 -1.11 -44.20 45.53
CA LEU A 34 -1.31 -44.14 44.07
C LEU A 34 -0.20 -44.84 43.27
N LYS A 35 0.85 -45.32 43.94
CA LYS A 35 2.05 -45.90 43.32
C LYS A 35 2.68 -45.00 42.24
N LEU A 36 2.72 -43.69 42.51
CA LEU A 36 3.43 -42.73 41.65
C LEU A 36 4.93 -42.80 41.94
N GLY A 37 5.77 -43.10 40.95
CA GLY A 37 7.22 -43.21 41.12
C GLY A 37 7.86 -44.33 40.28
N GLU A 38 8.80 -45.07 40.85
CA GLU A 38 9.59 -46.10 40.15
C GLU A 38 8.81 -47.37 39.77
N ASP A 39 7.63 -47.61 40.36
CA ASP A 39 6.80 -48.82 40.17
C ASP A 39 5.40 -48.50 39.60
N VAL A 40 5.32 -47.60 38.63
CA VAL A 40 4.04 -47.31 37.94
C VAL A 40 3.66 -48.50 37.05
N ASP A 41 2.39 -48.92 37.11
CA ASP A 41 1.85 -49.98 36.26
C ASP A 41 1.87 -49.56 34.78
N SER A 42 2.36 -50.45 33.90
CA SER A 42 2.35 -50.27 32.43
C SER A 42 0.97 -49.89 31.84
N HIS A 43 -0.13 -50.34 32.46
CA HIS A 43 -1.48 -49.95 32.05
C HIS A 43 -1.79 -48.51 32.44
N ALA A 44 -1.30 -48.05 33.61
CA ALA A 44 -1.42 -46.66 34.03
C ALA A 44 -0.55 -45.74 33.16
N GLU A 45 0.67 -46.16 32.79
CA GLU A 45 1.50 -45.41 31.84
C GLU A 45 0.82 -45.24 30.48
N ARG A 46 0.25 -46.31 29.91
CA ARG A 46 -0.52 -46.22 28.66
C ARG A 46 -1.75 -45.31 28.78
N LEU A 47 -2.37 -45.26 29.96
CA LEU A 47 -3.50 -44.37 30.21
C LEU A 47 -3.04 -42.91 30.30
N ILE A 48 -1.87 -42.65 30.90
CA ILE A 48 -1.21 -41.33 30.91
C ILE A 48 -0.85 -40.92 29.49
N GLU A 49 -0.29 -41.80 28.66
CA GLU A 49 -0.01 -41.54 27.25
C GLU A 49 -1.29 -41.22 26.47
N ALA A 50 -2.34 -42.04 26.62
CA ALA A 50 -3.63 -41.78 25.97
C ALA A 50 -4.25 -40.45 26.43
N PHE A 51 -4.15 -40.12 27.71
CA PHE A 51 -4.61 -38.85 28.26
C PHE A 51 -3.81 -37.67 27.72
N SER A 52 -2.48 -37.77 27.68
CA SER A 52 -1.58 -36.77 27.10
C SER A 52 -1.93 -36.51 25.63
N PHE A 53 -2.24 -37.57 24.88
CA PHE A 53 -2.67 -37.45 23.49
C PHE A 53 -4.02 -36.73 23.33
N LEU A 54 -4.99 -36.98 24.20
CA LEU A 54 -6.27 -36.27 24.18
C LEU A 54 -6.09 -34.78 24.52
N THR A 55 -5.34 -34.46 25.57
CA THR A 55 -5.06 -33.09 25.99
C THR A 55 -4.26 -32.32 24.94
N ALA A 56 -3.27 -32.96 24.32
CA ALA A 56 -2.51 -32.38 23.22
C ALA A 56 -3.40 -31.95 22.05
N ARG A 57 -4.44 -32.74 21.73
CA ARG A 57 -5.42 -32.36 20.69
C ARG A 57 -6.26 -31.16 21.10
N VAL A 58 -6.61 -31.03 22.38
CA VAL A 58 -7.36 -29.89 22.91
C VAL A 58 -6.50 -28.63 22.86
N ASN A 59 -5.27 -28.68 23.38
CA ASN A 59 -4.37 -27.52 23.41
C ASN A 59 -4.01 -27.05 22.01
N ARG A 60 -3.71 -27.97 21.09
CA ARG A 60 -3.52 -27.62 19.67
C ARG A 60 -4.76 -26.93 19.10
N LYS A 61 -5.96 -27.39 19.44
CA LYS A 61 -7.19 -26.79 18.93
C LYS A 61 -7.43 -25.40 19.51
N LEU A 62 -7.15 -25.20 20.79
CA LEU A 62 -7.24 -23.89 21.44
C LEU A 62 -6.27 -22.89 20.81
N ASP A 63 -5.01 -23.28 20.62
CA ASP A 63 -3.99 -22.42 20.02
C ASP A 63 -4.37 -22.04 18.58
N SER A 64 -4.85 -23.01 17.78
CA SER A 64 -5.30 -22.73 16.41
C SER A 64 -6.47 -21.76 16.30
N GLN A 65 -7.32 -21.68 17.33
CA GLN A 65 -8.50 -20.82 17.33
C GLN A 65 -8.16 -19.38 17.72
N PHE A 66 -7.01 -19.15 18.34
CA PHE A 66 -6.62 -17.81 18.77
C PHE A 66 -6.42 -16.87 17.57
N ASP A 67 -5.80 -17.36 16.49
CA ASP A 67 -5.59 -16.60 15.26
C ASP A 67 -6.92 -16.14 14.64
N ASP A 68 -7.90 -17.03 14.56
CA ASP A 68 -9.25 -16.72 14.05
C ASP A 68 -9.94 -15.61 14.87
N ILE A 69 -9.76 -15.63 16.19
CA ILE A 69 -10.33 -14.63 17.11
C ILE A 69 -9.67 -13.27 16.87
N ILE A 70 -8.34 -13.25 16.76
CA ILE A 70 -7.59 -12.02 16.51
C ILE A 70 -7.97 -11.45 15.15
N GLU A 71 -8.02 -12.27 14.10
CA GLU A 71 -8.43 -11.83 12.75
C GLU A 71 -9.86 -11.24 12.78
N SER A 72 -10.79 -11.91 13.46
CA SER A 72 -12.17 -11.43 13.62
C SER A 72 -12.24 -10.10 14.35
N LEU A 73 -11.44 -9.91 15.39
CA LEU A 73 -11.36 -8.66 16.13
C LEU A 73 -10.76 -7.53 15.27
N PHE A 74 -9.71 -7.81 14.50
CA PHE A 74 -9.12 -6.85 13.56
C PHE A 74 -10.10 -6.45 12.46
N ASN A 75 -10.93 -7.38 11.97
CA ASN A 75 -11.97 -7.07 11.00
C ASN A 75 -13.04 -6.10 11.55
N ILE A 76 -13.23 -6.03 12.87
CA ILE A 76 -14.15 -5.09 13.52
C ILE A 76 -13.47 -3.75 13.82
N LEU A 77 -12.30 -3.78 14.46
CA LEU A 77 -11.62 -2.57 14.95
C LEU A 77 -10.84 -1.85 13.84
N PHE A 78 -10.22 -2.60 12.95
CA PHE A 78 -9.27 -2.11 11.95
C PHE A 78 -9.48 -2.80 10.59
N PRO A 79 -10.70 -2.75 10.00
CA PRO A 79 -11.01 -3.47 8.76
C PRO A 79 -10.07 -3.11 7.60
N GLN A 80 -9.49 -1.90 7.61
CA GLN A 80 -8.54 -1.48 6.59
C GLN A 80 -7.21 -2.24 6.57
N TYR A 81 -6.80 -2.87 7.68
CA TYR A 81 -5.52 -3.59 7.76
C TYR A 81 -5.58 -5.00 7.17
N ASN A 82 -6.77 -5.60 7.15
CA ASN A 82 -7.00 -6.93 6.56
C ASN A 82 -7.46 -6.86 5.10
N ARG A 83 -7.68 -5.65 4.54
CA ARG A 83 -8.09 -5.50 3.15
C ARG A 83 -6.90 -5.67 2.21
N PRO A 84 -7.01 -6.50 1.16
CA PRO A 84 -5.97 -6.61 0.16
C PRO A 84 -5.79 -5.28 -0.59
N ILE A 85 -4.54 -4.96 -0.92
CA ILE A 85 -4.16 -3.84 -1.77
C ILE A 85 -4.47 -4.24 -3.23
N PRO A 86 -5.47 -3.61 -3.90
CA PRO A 86 -5.72 -3.88 -5.31
C PRO A 86 -4.54 -3.43 -6.17
N SER A 87 -4.43 -4.00 -7.37
CA SER A 87 -3.49 -3.50 -8.37
C SER A 87 -3.84 -2.07 -8.77
N PHE A 88 -2.82 -1.22 -8.90
CA PHE A 88 -2.94 0.16 -9.37
C PHE A 88 -1.83 0.47 -10.36
N CYS A 89 -2.08 1.41 -11.26
CA CYS A 89 -1.11 1.88 -12.23
C CYS A 89 -1.39 3.34 -12.60
N ILE A 90 -0.43 3.96 -13.28
CA ILE A 90 -0.57 5.29 -13.85
C ILE A 90 -0.74 5.14 -15.35
N VAL A 91 -1.77 5.77 -15.89
CA VAL A 91 -2.09 5.71 -17.32
C VAL A 91 -2.04 7.10 -17.93
N GLN A 92 -1.60 7.18 -19.18
CA GLN A 92 -1.73 8.37 -19.99
C GLN A 92 -2.98 8.24 -20.87
N ILE A 93 -3.95 9.13 -20.67
CA ILE A 93 -5.14 9.22 -21.52
C ILE A 93 -4.84 10.20 -22.64
N THR A 94 -4.94 9.74 -23.90
CA THR A 94 -4.76 10.57 -25.09
C THR A 94 -6.07 10.67 -25.86
N LYS A 95 -6.24 11.80 -26.56
CA LYS A 95 -7.37 12.03 -27.45
C LYS A 95 -6.89 12.85 -28.64
N ASP A 96 -7.26 12.43 -29.84
CA ASP A 96 -6.81 13.09 -31.08
C ASP A 96 -7.31 14.53 -31.20
N GLN A 97 -8.49 14.81 -30.61
CA GLN A 97 -9.08 16.14 -30.60
C GLN A 97 -9.62 16.48 -29.21
N ILE A 98 -9.08 17.56 -28.64
CA ILE A 98 -9.54 18.14 -27.37
C ILE A 98 -10.14 19.53 -27.68
N PRO A 99 -11.36 19.84 -27.19
CA PRO A 99 -11.96 21.17 -27.34
C PRO A 99 -11.09 22.28 -26.72
N ASP A 100 -11.29 23.53 -27.15
CA ASP A 100 -10.55 24.68 -26.61
C ASP A 100 -10.84 24.90 -25.12
N SER A 101 -12.04 24.50 -24.67
CA SER A 101 -12.46 24.48 -23.27
C SER A 101 -11.79 23.38 -22.43
N GLY A 102 -11.03 22.47 -23.05
CA GLY A 102 -10.53 21.25 -22.42
C GLY A 102 -11.58 20.13 -22.37
N TYR A 103 -11.15 18.96 -21.88
CA TYR A 103 -11.98 17.78 -21.68
C TYR A 103 -11.75 17.20 -20.29
N LYS A 104 -12.81 17.06 -19.49
CA LYS A 104 -12.72 16.52 -18.13
C LYS A 104 -12.99 15.01 -18.14
N VAL A 105 -12.01 14.24 -17.69
CA VAL A 105 -12.18 12.82 -17.36
C VAL A 105 -12.69 12.72 -15.92
N PRO A 106 -13.91 12.23 -15.68
CA PRO A 106 -14.44 12.09 -14.32
C PRO A 106 -13.67 11.07 -13.49
N ARG A 107 -13.80 11.18 -12.15
CA ARG A 107 -13.44 10.10 -11.22
C ARG A 107 -14.32 8.87 -11.51
N LYS A 108 -13.80 7.67 -11.24
CA LYS A 108 -14.44 6.38 -11.50
C LYS A 108 -14.73 6.11 -12.98
N THR A 109 -14.00 6.75 -13.89
CA THR A 109 -14.03 6.38 -15.31
C THR A 109 -13.40 4.99 -15.45
N GLU A 110 -14.11 4.09 -16.11
CA GLU A 110 -13.69 2.70 -16.28
C GLU A 110 -12.64 2.57 -17.40
N LEU A 111 -11.61 1.78 -17.13
CA LEU A 111 -10.48 1.51 -18.00
C LEU A 111 -10.26 -0.01 -18.05
N PHE A 112 -10.00 -0.54 -19.24
CA PHE A 112 -9.81 -1.97 -19.45
C PHE A 112 -8.39 -2.25 -19.96
N PHE A 113 -7.68 -3.19 -19.34
CA PHE A 113 -6.29 -3.50 -19.69
C PHE A 113 -6.17 -4.50 -20.87
N SER A 114 -7.27 -4.92 -21.49
CA SER A 114 -7.26 -5.73 -22.70
C SER A 114 -8.59 -5.63 -23.44
N LYS A 115 -8.60 -6.07 -24.71
CA LYS A 115 -9.84 -6.18 -25.50
C LYS A 115 -10.84 -7.20 -24.94
N GLN A 116 -10.41 -8.06 -24.01
CA GLN A 116 -11.25 -9.10 -23.41
C GLN A 116 -11.88 -8.67 -22.07
N GLU A 117 -11.74 -7.39 -21.68
CA GLU A 117 -12.35 -6.82 -20.45
C GLU A 117 -12.00 -7.55 -19.14
N GLN A 118 -10.94 -8.36 -19.12
CA GLN A 118 -10.61 -9.22 -17.98
C GLN A 118 -10.17 -8.45 -16.73
N TYR A 119 -9.56 -7.27 -16.90
CA TYR A 119 -9.08 -6.44 -15.80
C TYR A 119 -9.62 -5.03 -15.93
N LYS A 120 -10.45 -4.66 -14.96
CA LYS A 120 -11.12 -3.37 -14.87
C LYS A 120 -10.42 -2.48 -13.85
N PHE A 121 -10.06 -1.29 -14.29
CA PHE A 121 -9.47 -0.23 -13.48
C PHE A 121 -10.39 0.99 -13.51
N ASN A 122 -10.33 1.79 -12.45
CA ASN A 122 -11.12 3.01 -12.35
C ASN A 122 -10.19 4.19 -12.07
N THR A 123 -10.45 5.34 -12.70
CA THR A 123 -9.74 6.58 -12.34
C THR A 123 -10.04 6.98 -10.88
N CYS A 124 -9.01 7.34 -10.11
CA CYS A 124 -9.14 7.65 -8.69
C CYS A 124 -9.52 9.12 -8.40
N TYR A 125 -9.33 10.04 -9.35
CA TYR A 125 -9.71 11.45 -9.25
C TYR A 125 -10.01 12.06 -10.63
N PRO A 126 -10.70 13.22 -10.71
CA PRO A 126 -10.95 13.86 -12.00
C PRO A 126 -9.67 14.45 -12.61
N VAL A 127 -9.55 14.36 -13.93
CA VAL A 127 -8.41 14.90 -14.69
C VAL A 127 -8.90 15.82 -15.79
N ASN A 128 -8.39 17.05 -15.83
CA ASN A 128 -8.65 17.99 -16.92
C ASN A 128 -7.58 17.82 -18.01
N MET A 129 -8.00 17.42 -19.20
CA MET A 129 -7.16 17.36 -20.38
C MET A 129 -7.22 18.69 -21.11
N HIS A 130 -6.05 19.22 -21.46
CA HIS A 130 -5.92 20.45 -22.22
C HIS A 130 -5.40 20.16 -23.64
N PRO A 131 -5.78 20.95 -24.66
CA PRO A 131 -5.34 20.79 -26.04
C PRO A 131 -3.88 21.25 -26.25
N ILE A 132 -2.96 20.79 -25.40
CA ILE A 132 -1.53 21.12 -25.37
C ILE A 132 -0.69 19.85 -25.40
N THR A 133 0.53 19.97 -25.90
CA THR A 133 1.52 18.90 -25.91
C THR A 133 2.85 19.43 -25.38
N ILE A 134 3.63 18.55 -24.74
CA ILE A 134 4.99 18.85 -24.32
C ILE A 134 5.88 18.75 -25.55
N ASP A 135 6.65 19.80 -25.82
CA ASP A 135 7.60 19.88 -26.94
C ASP A 135 9.01 19.48 -26.50
N SER A 136 9.47 20.05 -25.38
CA SER A 136 10.76 19.68 -24.79
C SER A 136 10.81 19.97 -23.30
N VAL A 137 11.69 19.25 -22.59
CA VAL A 137 12.02 19.49 -21.19
C VAL A 137 13.54 19.57 -21.07
N THR A 138 14.06 20.65 -20.49
CA THR A 138 15.49 20.82 -20.25
C THR A 138 15.73 21.27 -18.82
N SER A 139 16.78 20.75 -18.19
CA SER A 139 17.24 21.15 -16.86
C SER A 139 18.66 21.69 -16.96
N GLN A 140 18.91 22.87 -16.39
CA GLN A 140 20.22 23.53 -16.42
C GLN A 140 20.50 24.18 -15.07
N TYR A 141 21.73 24.08 -14.59
CA TYR A 141 22.19 24.85 -13.45
C TYR A 141 22.73 26.19 -13.94
N ASN A 142 22.20 27.29 -13.38
CA ASN A 142 22.64 28.64 -13.62
C ASN A 142 23.62 29.03 -12.50
N SER A 143 24.91 29.07 -12.82
CA SER A 143 25.99 29.44 -11.92
C SER A 143 25.90 30.87 -11.42
N ASP A 144 25.42 31.80 -12.25
CA ASP A 144 25.42 33.24 -11.94
C ASP A 144 24.40 33.57 -10.85
N MET A 145 23.31 32.80 -10.80
CA MET A 145 22.21 32.98 -9.84
C MET A 145 22.18 31.88 -8.77
N ASP A 146 23.16 30.97 -8.78
CA ASP A 146 23.21 29.75 -7.96
C ASP A 146 21.83 29.06 -7.87
N SER A 147 21.28 28.70 -9.03
CA SER A 147 19.92 28.17 -9.13
C SER A 147 19.79 27.11 -10.21
N HIS A 148 18.97 26.09 -9.96
CA HIS A 148 18.56 25.14 -10.99
C HIS A 148 17.32 25.66 -11.72
N GLU A 149 17.37 25.62 -13.05
CA GLU A 149 16.29 26.04 -13.92
C GLU A 149 15.76 24.84 -14.72
N ILE A 150 14.45 24.60 -14.61
CA ILE A 150 13.74 23.59 -15.40
C ILE A 150 12.86 24.33 -16.40
N LYS A 151 13.12 24.13 -17.70
CA LYS A 151 12.32 24.69 -18.78
C LYS A 151 11.47 23.60 -19.40
N ILE A 152 10.15 23.79 -19.35
CA ILE A 152 9.17 22.94 -20.02
C ILE A 152 8.58 23.76 -21.15
N LYS A 153 8.87 23.36 -22.39
CA LYS A 153 8.26 23.97 -23.57
C LYS A 153 7.00 23.21 -23.92
N ILE A 154 5.88 23.93 -24.02
CA ILE A 154 4.58 23.40 -24.43
C ILE A 154 4.14 24.05 -25.74
N LYS A 155 3.41 23.30 -26.57
CA LYS A 155 2.81 23.79 -27.81
C LYS A 155 1.33 23.40 -27.90
N PRO A 156 0.48 24.21 -28.54
CA PRO A 156 -0.91 23.84 -28.74
C PRO A 156 -0.99 22.65 -29.71
N MET A 157 -2.03 21.82 -29.58
CA MET A 157 -2.32 20.79 -30.58
C MET A 157 -2.61 21.40 -31.95
N ARG A 158 -2.49 20.61 -33.01
CA ARG A 158 -2.68 21.08 -34.40
C ARG A 158 -4.04 21.77 -34.56
N GLY A 159 -4.03 22.99 -35.12
CA GLY A 159 -5.24 23.78 -35.35
C GLY A 159 -5.76 24.54 -34.12
N LYS A 160 -5.03 24.52 -33.00
CA LYS A 160 -5.41 25.18 -31.75
C LYS A 160 -4.50 26.37 -31.44
N LYS A 161 -4.99 27.33 -30.67
CA LYS A 161 -4.24 28.53 -30.23
C LYS A 161 -4.37 28.72 -28.74
N PHE A 162 -3.29 29.08 -28.05
CA PHE A 162 -3.32 29.36 -26.60
C PHE A 162 -4.31 30.46 -26.22
N SER A 163 -4.50 31.47 -27.08
CA SER A 163 -5.43 32.58 -26.83
C SER A 163 -6.90 32.17 -26.73
N ALA A 164 -7.28 31.04 -27.32
CA ALA A 164 -8.64 30.51 -27.26
C ALA A 164 -8.84 29.52 -26.10
N MET A 165 -7.76 29.11 -25.42
CA MET A 165 -7.81 28.09 -24.37
C MET A 165 -8.01 28.73 -23.00
N LYS A 166 -8.81 28.07 -22.17
CA LYS A 166 -8.88 28.39 -20.73
C LYS A 166 -7.92 27.48 -19.97
N LEU A 167 -6.74 28.02 -19.62
CA LEU A 167 -5.69 27.31 -18.88
C LEU A 167 -5.58 27.89 -17.47
N ASP A 168 -6.46 27.46 -16.58
CA ASP A 168 -6.45 27.89 -15.17
C ASP A 168 -5.37 27.13 -14.37
N SER A 169 -5.16 25.84 -14.68
CA SER A 169 -4.20 24.96 -14.01
C SER A 169 -3.66 23.92 -14.99
N ILE A 170 -2.35 23.64 -14.97
CA ILE A 170 -1.75 22.57 -15.76
C ILE A 170 -1.08 21.58 -14.81
N ARG A 171 -1.42 20.30 -14.97
CA ARG A 171 -0.86 19.21 -14.16
C ARG A 171 0.18 18.45 -14.97
N PHE A 172 1.36 18.26 -14.38
CA PHE A 172 2.42 17.44 -14.96
C PHE A 172 2.59 16.18 -14.10
N PHE A 173 2.74 15.04 -14.76
CA PHE A 173 3.16 13.81 -14.11
C PHE A 173 4.67 13.65 -14.30
N ILE A 174 5.39 13.40 -13.20
CA ILE A 174 6.84 13.20 -13.19
C ILE A 174 7.09 11.71 -13.22
N THR A 175 7.73 11.23 -14.29
CA THR A 175 8.14 9.83 -14.42
C THR A 175 9.50 9.60 -13.77
N ASP A 176 9.75 8.35 -13.41
CA ASP A 176 10.96 7.82 -12.77
C ASP A 176 12.18 7.72 -13.71
N ASN A 177 12.05 8.12 -14.98
CA ASN A 177 13.14 8.09 -15.95
C ASN A 177 14.22 9.18 -15.74
N CYS A 178 14.15 9.94 -14.65
CA CYS A 178 15.23 10.84 -14.23
C CYS A 178 16.27 10.06 -13.41
N SER A 179 17.56 10.24 -13.68
CA SER A 179 18.65 9.57 -12.93
C SER A 179 18.63 9.82 -11.41
N ASN A 180 17.84 10.79 -10.93
CA ASN A 180 17.55 10.99 -9.52
C ASN A 180 16.21 11.75 -9.32
N PRO A 181 15.07 11.06 -9.14
CA PRO A 181 13.78 11.70 -8.93
C PRO A 181 13.73 12.51 -7.62
N PHE A 182 14.48 12.11 -6.58
CA PHE A 182 14.52 12.81 -5.30
C PHE A 182 15.07 14.23 -5.44
N LYS A 183 16.15 14.42 -6.24
CA LYS A 183 16.68 15.77 -6.53
C LYS A 183 15.63 16.67 -7.17
N LEU A 184 14.79 16.13 -8.06
CA LEU A 184 13.72 16.92 -8.67
C LEU A 184 12.66 17.30 -7.65
N TYR A 185 12.26 16.38 -6.76
CA TYR A 185 11.34 16.69 -5.66
C TYR A 185 11.91 17.70 -4.67
N ASP A 186 13.21 17.65 -4.35
CA ASP A 186 13.91 18.63 -3.51
C ASP A 186 13.94 20.00 -4.17
N LEU A 187 14.21 20.06 -5.48
CA LEU A 187 14.16 21.29 -6.25
C LEU A 187 12.74 21.87 -6.29
N ILE A 188 11.72 21.01 -6.43
CA ILE A 188 10.31 21.41 -6.42
C ILE A 188 9.88 21.98 -5.06
N HIS A 189 10.32 21.37 -3.95
CA HIS A 189 10.02 21.89 -2.61
C HIS A 189 10.72 23.22 -2.33
N ASN A 190 11.88 23.46 -2.94
CA ASN A 190 12.67 24.67 -2.74
C ASN A 190 12.54 25.69 -3.89
N ILE A 191 11.42 25.68 -4.62
CA ILE A 191 11.18 26.62 -5.72
C ILE A 191 11.16 28.06 -5.19
N ARG A 192 12.11 28.88 -5.67
CA ARG A 192 12.14 30.32 -5.40
C ARG A 192 11.18 31.11 -6.27
N SER A 193 10.98 30.69 -7.54
CA SER A 193 10.06 31.33 -8.46
C SER A 193 9.66 30.42 -9.61
N VAL A 194 8.40 30.47 -10.03
CA VAL A 194 7.92 29.89 -11.29
C VAL A 194 7.63 31.04 -12.25
N LYS A 195 8.21 30.99 -13.45
CA LYS A 195 8.00 31.99 -14.50
C LYS A 195 7.46 31.31 -15.74
N ILE A 196 6.40 31.87 -16.32
CA ILE A 196 5.88 31.45 -17.61
C ILE A 196 6.32 32.48 -18.65
N ASN A 197 6.98 32.01 -19.71
CA ASN A 197 7.40 32.83 -20.83
C ASN A 197 6.63 32.40 -22.09
N PHE A 198 6.00 33.35 -22.77
CA PHE A 198 5.36 33.12 -24.06
C PHE A 198 6.33 33.50 -25.18
N THR A 199 6.69 32.54 -26.03
CA THR A 199 7.75 32.71 -27.05
C THR A 199 7.25 33.34 -28.35
N ASN A 200 5.94 33.55 -28.50
CA ASN A 200 5.31 33.97 -29.76
C ASN A 200 4.55 35.31 -29.63
N ILE A 201 4.94 36.14 -28.66
CA ILE A 201 4.51 37.53 -28.58
C ILE A 201 5.78 38.33 -28.81
N ASP A 202 5.80 39.20 -29.82
CA ASP A 202 6.90 40.16 -30.10
C ASP A 202 7.12 41.18 -28.94
N GLU A 203 6.44 40.98 -27.81
CA GLU A 203 6.54 41.78 -26.60
C GLU A 203 7.18 40.96 -25.48
N LYS A 204 7.85 41.69 -24.58
CA LYS A 204 8.59 41.17 -23.43
C LYS A 204 7.85 40.01 -22.74
N PRO A 205 8.58 38.95 -22.31
CA PRO A 205 7.98 37.82 -21.64
C PRO A 205 7.10 38.29 -20.48
N VAL A 206 5.80 38.00 -20.56
CA VAL A 206 4.86 38.31 -19.47
C VAL A 206 5.10 37.29 -18.36
N CYS A 207 5.99 37.66 -17.44
CA CYS A 207 6.28 36.86 -16.26
C CYS A 207 5.09 36.96 -15.30
N LYS A 208 4.20 35.97 -15.34
CA LYS A 208 3.21 35.76 -14.27
C LYS A 208 3.80 34.84 -13.20
N THR A 209 3.67 35.26 -11.95
CA THR A 209 3.92 34.38 -10.80
C THR A 209 2.85 33.30 -10.80
N VAL A 210 3.27 32.04 -10.85
CA VAL A 210 2.38 30.89 -10.78
C VAL A 210 2.69 30.10 -9.52
N SER A 211 1.65 29.68 -8.81
CA SER A 211 1.78 28.79 -7.66
C SER A 211 1.92 27.35 -8.15
N LEU A 212 2.93 26.65 -7.65
CA LEU A 212 2.99 25.19 -7.78
C LEU A 212 2.30 24.57 -6.55
N SER A 213 1.48 23.56 -6.77
CA SER A 213 0.87 22.76 -5.71
C SER A 213 1.08 21.27 -5.97
N PRO A 214 1.38 20.46 -4.94
CA PRO A 214 1.43 19.03 -5.09
C PRO A 214 0.02 18.46 -5.37
N VAL A 215 -0.02 17.27 -5.94
CA VAL A 215 -1.23 16.53 -6.30
C VAL A 215 -1.10 15.12 -5.73
N GLY A 216 -2.19 14.55 -5.24
CA GLY A 216 -2.25 13.22 -4.62
C GLY A 216 -2.29 13.23 -3.10
N PHE A 217 -2.32 14.41 -2.47
CA PHE A 217 -2.38 14.58 -1.01
C PHE A 217 -3.74 15.14 -0.53
N GLY A 218 -4.63 15.51 -1.45
CA GLY A 218 -5.98 15.95 -1.10
C GLY A 218 -6.91 14.78 -0.75
N PRO A 219 -7.98 15.02 0.04
CA PRO A 219 -8.94 13.99 0.42
C PRO A 219 -9.65 13.36 -0.79
N ASP A 220 -9.89 14.16 -1.84
CA ASP A 220 -10.52 13.72 -3.09
C ASP A 220 -9.56 13.06 -4.09
N GLU A 221 -8.26 13.03 -3.76
CA GLU A 221 -7.20 12.49 -4.62
C GLU A 221 -6.70 11.12 -4.13
N SER A 222 -7.31 10.58 -3.08
CA SER A 222 -6.95 9.28 -2.53
C SER A 222 -7.19 8.16 -3.54
N LEU A 223 -6.15 7.32 -3.68
CA LEU A 223 -6.22 6.07 -4.42
C LEU A 223 -7.18 5.07 -3.76
N TYR A 224 -7.22 5.09 -2.42
CA TYR A 224 -8.08 4.21 -1.63
C TYR A 224 -9.34 4.96 -1.17
N PRO A 225 -10.53 4.35 -1.31
CA PRO A 225 -11.70 4.87 -0.63
C PRO A 225 -11.46 4.71 0.87
N PHE A 226 -11.17 5.81 1.57
CA PHE A 226 -11.39 5.86 3.00
C PHE A 226 -12.89 5.72 3.20
N HIS A 227 -13.30 4.62 3.82
CA HIS A 227 -14.62 4.56 4.42
C HIS A 227 -14.47 5.31 5.75
N ASP A 228 -15.23 6.40 5.90
CA ASP A 228 -15.55 6.94 7.23
C ASP A 228 -16.23 5.85 8.08
#